data_AF-A0A0A2M1E2-F1
#
_entry.id   AF-A0A0A2M1E2-F1
#
_cell.length_a   1.000
_cell.length_b   1.000
_cell.length_c   1.000
_cell.angle_alpha   90.00
_cell.angle_beta   90.00
_cell.angle_gamma   90.00
#
_symmetry.space_group_name_H-M   'P 1'
#
loop_
_entity.id
_entity.type
_entity.pdbx_description
1 polymer ?
#
loop_
_entity_poly.entity_id
_entity_poly.type
_entity_poly.pdbx_seq_one_letter_code
_entity_poly.pdbx_strand_id
1 'polypeptide(L)'
;MEDFIIEALGDCDEHVEETFTEFTNRYDGFGKDFYLMIKDSLPLVFEKLKFYKATVRTGKCVGVANTKDSFAIFEGNVNKFVIQLSYYGVICLCDIDTNFIYETGDWSDNAYKEALEFVSTHFDKDYDNSRISG
;
A
#
# COMPACT_ATOMS: atom_id res chain seq x y z
N MET A 1 4.35 14.79 9.51
CA MET A 1 4.45 13.33 9.29
C MET A 1 3.08 12.70 9.53
N GLU A 2 2.41 13.00 10.65
CA GLU A 2 1.01 12.57 10.88
C GLU A 2 0.03 13.07 9.82
N ASP A 3 0.14 14.33 9.37
CA ASP A 3 -0.78 14.89 8.36
C ASP A 3 -0.80 14.09 7.04
N PHE A 4 0.37 13.61 6.60
CA PHE A 4 0.47 12.82 5.36
C PHE A 4 -0.08 11.41 5.54
N ILE A 5 0.08 10.80 6.72
CA ILE A 5 -0.50 9.48 7.00
C ILE A 5 -2.03 9.57 6.98
N ILE A 6 -2.58 10.65 7.54
CA ILE A 6 -4.03 10.93 7.49
C ILE A 6 -4.49 11.18 6.05
N GLU A 7 -3.73 11.93 5.26
CA GLU A 7 -4.01 12.15 3.84
C GLU A 7 -4.01 10.83 3.05
N ALA A 8 -3.03 9.95 3.30
CA ALA A 8 -2.83 8.71 2.57
C ALA A 8 -3.80 7.59 2.98
N LEU A 9 -4.00 7.37 4.28
CA LEU A 9 -4.77 6.24 4.82
C LEU A 9 -6.19 6.65 5.29
N GLY A 10 -6.50 7.94 5.25
CA GLY A 10 -7.73 8.51 5.79
C GLY A 10 -7.70 8.64 7.31
N ASP A 11 -8.77 9.24 7.86
CA ASP A 11 -8.93 9.48 9.30
C ASP A 11 -10.02 8.64 9.96
N CYS A 12 -10.53 7.61 9.26
CA CYS A 12 -11.53 6.69 9.79
C CYS A 12 -10.97 5.79 10.90
N ASP A 13 -9.70 5.39 10.79
CA ASP A 13 -9.02 4.49 11.72
C ASP A 13 -7.69 5.10 12.19
N GLU A 14 -7.30 4.80 13.44
CA GLU A 14 -5.94 5.07 13.92
C GLU A 14 -4.97 4.04 13.36
N HIS A 15 -3.87 4.51 12.79
CA HIS A 15 -2.85 3.66 12.18
C HIS A 15 -1.55 3.70 12.98
N VAL A 16 -0.93 2.54 13.15
CA VAL A 16 0.42 2.43 13.73
C VAL A 16 1.35 1.79 12.71
N GLU A 17 2.57 2.30 12.63
CA GLU A 17 3.62 1.70 11.80
C GLU A 17 3.95 0.29 12.35
N GLU A 18 4.23 -0.64 11.45
CA GLU A 18 4.76 -1.97 11.78
C GLU A 18 5.91 -2.32 10.86
N THR A 19 6.81 -3.18 11.33
CA THR A 19 7.87 -3.74 10.50
C THR A 19 7.31 -4.76 9.52
N PHE A 20 8.02 -5.00 8.42
CA PHE A 20 7.65 -6.08 7.49
C PHE A 20 7.57 -7.45 8.20
N THR A 21 8.45 -7.71 9.18
CA THR A 21 8.39 -8.95 9.97
C THR A 21 7.12 -9.03 10.81
N GLU A 22 6.71 -7.95 11.48
CA GLU A 22 5.45 -7.91 12.23
C GLU A 22 4.24 -8.11 11.31
N PHE A 23 4.23 -7.44 10.14
CA PHE A 23 3.24 -7.69 9.09
C PHE A 23 3.17 -9.18 8.74
N THR A 24 4.29 -9.83 8.37
CA THR A 24 4.28 -11.24 7.95
C THR A 24 3.84 -12.20 9.05
N ASN A 25 4.04 -11.86 10.31
CA ASN A 25 3.58 -12.65 11.45
C ASN A 25 2.08 -12.46 11.73
N ARG A 26 1.53 -11.29 11.43
CA ARG A 26 0.14 -10.90 11.73
C ARG A 26 -0.82 -11.21 10.60
N TYR A 27 -0.41 -10.91 9.36
CA TYR A 27 -1.28 -10.86 8.20
C TYR A 27 -1.22 -12.18 7.41
N ASP A 28 -2.33 -12.92 7.41
CA ASP A 28 -2.48 -14.19 6.69
C ASP A 28 -3.60 -14.14 5.62
N GLY A 29 -4.12 -12.95 5.33
CA GLY A 29 -5.23 -12.71 4.39
C GLY A 29 -4.84 -12.74 2.91
N PHE A 30 -5.78 -12.30 2.06
CA PHE A 30 -5.56 -12.19 0.61
C PHE A 30 -4.44 -11.20 0.29
N GLY A 31 -3.60 -11.52 -0.70
CA GLY A 31 -2.48 -10.63 -1.06
C GLY A 31 -1.28 -10.71 -0.11
N LYS A 32 -1.24 -11.62 0.88
CA LYS A 32 -0.13 -11.72 1.86
C LYS A 32 1.27 -11.83 1.26
N ASP A 33 1.37 -12.44 0.07
CA ASP A 33 2.65 -12.63 -0.63
C ASP A 33 3.02 -11.42 -1.51
N PHE A 34 2.16 -10.41 -1.62
CA PHE A 34 2.32 -9.32 -2.58
C PHE A 34 3.53 -8.46 -2.28
N TYR A 35 3.78 -8.13 -1.00
CA TYR A 35 4.97 -7.39 -0.62
C TYR A 35 6.27 -8.19 -0.85
N LEU A 36 6.24 -9.53 -0.75
CA LEU A 36 7.37 -10.37 -1.15
C LEU A 36 7.61 -10.28 -2.67
N MET A 37 6.54 -10.29 -3.47
CA MET A 37 6.66 -10.11 -4.92
C MET A 37 7.23 -8.74 -5.30
N ILE A 38 6.83 -7.67 -4.60
CA ILE A 38 7.43 -6.34 -4.76
C ILE A 38 8.90 -6.38 -4.35
N LYS A 39 9.25 -7.00 -3.22
CA LYS A 39 10.65 -7.13 -2.78
C LYS A 39 11.54 -7.79 -3.84
N ASP A 40 11.04 -8.87 -4.44
CA ASP A 40 11.80 -9.66 -5.39
C ASP A 40 11.89 -8.99 -6.78
N SER A 41 10.81 -8.33 -7.22
CA SER A 41 10.71 -7.75 -8.57
C SER A 41 11.14 -6.28 -8.63
N LEU A 42 10.89 -5.53 -7.57
CA LEU A 42 11.06 -4.07 -7.45
C LEU A 42 11.72 -3.72 -6.09
N PRO A 43 12.94 -4.20 -5.81
CA PRO A 43 13.56 -4.06 -4.48
C PRO A 43 13.69 -2.61 -4.01
N LEU A 44 13.93 -1.67 -4.93
CA LEU A 44 14.01 -0.24 -4.63
C LEU A 44 12.66 0.37 -4.20
N VAL A 45 11.55 -0.18 -4.71
CA VAL A 45 10.21 0.19 -4.22
C VAL A 45 10.05 -0.33 -2.80
N PHE A 46 10.36 -1.61 -2.60
CA PHE A 46 10.18 -2.28 -1.32
C PHE A 46 10.97 -1.59 -0.20
N GLU A 47 12.21 -1.17 -0.45
CA GLU A 47 13.05 -0.45 0.53
C GLU A 47 12.43 0.88 1.00
N LYS A 48 11.54 1.47 0.21
CA LYS A 48 10.84 2.72 0.55
C LYS A 48 9.44 2.52 1.14
N LEU A 49 8.93 1.30 1.16
CA LEU A 49 7.63 1.01 1.75
C LEU A 49 7.68 1.13 3.26
N LYS A 50 6.73 1.88 3.82
CA LYS A 50 6.41 1.88 5.26
C LYS A 50 5.11 1.14 5.47
N PHE A 51 5.09 0.17 6.38
CA PHE A 51 3.93 -0.69 6.62
C PHE A 51 3.16 -0.20 7.83
N TYR A 52 1.84 -0.32 7.79
CA TYR A 52 0.94 0.13 8.84
C TYR A 52 -0.20 -0.86 9.03
N LYS A 53 -0.75 -0.84 10.25
CA LYS A 53 -2.03 -1.50 10.57
C LYS A 53 -2.98 -0.53 11.23
N ALA A 54 -4.27 -0.69 10.94
CA ALA A 54 -5.32 -0.04 11.70
C ALA A 54 -5.44 -0.68 13.10
N THR A 55 -5.76 0.13 14.11
CA THR A 55 -5.86 -0.32 15.51
C THR A 55 -7.25 -0.09 16.08
N VAL A 56 -7.79 1.12 15.95
CA VAL A 56 -9.10 1.50 16.48
C VAL A 56 -9.81 2.46 15.54
N ARG A 57 -11.15 2.42 15.54
CA ARG A 57 -12.01 3.32 14.75
C ARG A 57 -12.06 4.67 15.46
N THR A 58 -11.83 5.77 14.75
CA THR A 58 -11.81 7.13 15.33
C THR A 58 -13.20 7.69 15.65
N GLY A 59 -14.25 7.06 15.11
CA GLY A 59 -15.64 7.53 15.20
C GLY A 59 -16.04 8.54 14.12
N LYS A 60 -15.12 8.93 13.23
CA LYS A 60 -15.43 9.82 12.09
C LYS A 60 -16.18 9.12 10.96
N CYS A 61 -16.03 7.79 10.86
CA CYS A 61 -16.67 6.94 9.86
C CYS A 61 -17.50 5.85 10.53
N VAL A 62 -18.56 5.40 9.85
CA VAL A 62 -19.42 4.30 10.32
C VAL A 62 -18.77 2.94 10.03
N GLY A 63 -18.99 1.96 10.91
CA GLY A 63 -18.51 0.58 10.75
C GLY A 63 -17.40 0.18 11.73
N VAL A 64 -16.81 -0.99 11.52
CA VAL A 64 -15.73 -1.55 12.38
C VAL A 64 -14.35 -1.23 11.83
N ALA A 65 -13.36 -1.02 12.70
CA ALA A 65 -11.99 -0.72 12.27
C ALA A 65 -11.43 -1.85 11.38
N ASN A 66 -10.67 -1.48 10.35
CA ASN A 66 -10.07 -2.41 9.39
C ASN A 66 -8.80 -3.08 9.96
N THR A 67 -8.85 -3.53 11.22
CA THR A 67 -7.70 -4.06 12.00
C THR A 67 -7.06 -5.32 11.42
N LYS A 68 -7.77 -6.01 10.52
CA LYS A 68 -7.26 -7.18 9.81
C LYS A 68 -6.50 -6.82 8.53
N ASP A 69 -6.72 -5.63 8.01
CA ASP A 69 -6.09 -5.21 6.76
C ASP A 69 -4.60 -4.90 7.00
N SER A 70 -3.88 -4.79 5.90
CA SER A 70 -2.53 -4.26 5.86
C SER A 70 -2.50 -3.04 4.98
N PHE A 71 -1.70 -2.06 5.37
CA PHE A 71 -1.48 -0.85 4.60
C PHE A 71 0.02 -0.68 4.40
N ALA A 72 0.42 -0.18 3.24
CA ALA A 72 1.77 0.29 3.01
C ALA A 72 1.74 1.61 2.25
N ILE A 73 2.63 2.52 2.60
CA ILE A 73 2.80 3.79 1.91
C ILE A 73 4.17 3.77 1.24
N PHE A 74 4.18 4.08 -0.05
CA PHE A 74 5.37 4.43 -0.79
C PHE A 74 5.47 5.95 -0.89
N GLU A 75 6.59 6.50 -0.45
CA GLU A 75 6.92 7.91 -0.66
C GLU A 75 8.18 8.00 -1.54
N GLY A 76 7.93 8.20 -2.83
CA GLY A 76 8.95 8.44 -3.84
C GLY A 76 9.44 9.88 -3.86
N ASN A 77 10.27 10.19 -4.85
CA ASN A 77 10.70 11.58 -5.07
C ASN A 77 9.63 12.40 -5.81
N VAL A 78 8.88 11.75 -6.70
CA VAL A 78 7.89 12.37 -7.60
C VAL A 78 6.49 11.79 -7.35
N ASN A 79 6.38 10.50 -7.05
CA ASN A 79 5.11 9.80 -6.90
C ASN A 79 4.94 9.25 -5.49
N LYS A 80 3.70 9.25 -5.02
CA LYS A 80 3.30 8.61 -3.78
C LYS A 80 2.10 7.71 -4.00
N PHE A 81 2.12 6.53 -3.41
CA PHE A 81 0.99 5.63 -3.48
C PHE A 81 0.79 4.83 -2.20
N VAL A 82 -0.43 4.36 -2.03
CA VAL A 82 -0.85 3.48 -0.94
C VAL A 82 -1.19 2.11 -1.50
N ILE A 83 -0.79 1.07 -0.78
CA ILE A 83 -1.23 -0.30 -0.99
C ILE A 83 -2.08 -0.68 0.22
N GLN A 84 -3.35 -1.03 0.01
CA GLN A 84 -4.18 -1.70 1.00
C GLN A 84 -4.38 -3.16 0.58
N LEU A 85 -4.05 -4.08 1.49
CA LEU A 85 -4.40 -5.49 1.38
C LEU A 85 -5.61 -5.75 2.28
N SER A 86 -6.78 -5.78 1.67
CA SER A 86 -8.00 -6.21 2.35
C SER A 86 -7.89 -7.69 2.69
N TYR A 87 -8.12 -8.01 3.97
CA TYR A 87 -8.03 -9.38 4.45
C TYR A 87 -8.84 -10.38 3.60
N TYR A 88 -9.96 -9.93 3.04
CA TYR A 88 -11.00 -10.79 2.46
C TYR A 88 -10.93 -10.99 0.95
N GLY A 89 -10.05 -10.30 0.21
CA GLY A 89 -9.99 -10.54 -1.24
C GLY A 89 -9.61 -9.39 -2.14
N VAL A 90 -9.13 -8.25 -1.62
CA VAL A 90 -8.85 -7.06 -2.45
C VAL A 90 -7.45 -6.54 -2.21
N ILE A 91 -6.73 -6.26 -3.29
CA ILE A 91 -5.54 -5.40 -3.33
C ILE A 91 -6.01 -4.08 -3.91
N CYS A 92 -6.00 -3.03 -3.09
CA CYS A 92 -6.33 -1.67 -3.49
C CYS A 92 -5.04 -0.84 -3.56
N LEU A 93 -4.89 -0.10 -4.65
CA LEU A 93 -3.72 0.69 -5.00
C LEU A 93 -4.18 2.11 -5.31
N CYS A 94 -3.76 3.06 -4.47
CA CYS A 94 -4.17 4.46 -4.59
C CYS A 94 -2.95 5.33 -4.92
N ASP A 95 -2.96 5.98 -6.08
CA ASP A 95 -2.04 7.07 -6.40
C ASP A 95 -2.54 8.34 -5.69
N ILE A 96 -1.74 8.85 -4.75
CA ILE A 96 -2.15 9.95 -3.86
C ILE A 96 -2.27 11.26 -4.64
N ASP A 97 -1.33 11.52 -5.56
CA ASP A 97 -1.24 12.79 -6.29
C ASP A 97 -2.42 12.98 -7.24
N THR A 98 -2.90 11.90 -7.85
CA THR A 98 -4.02 11.92 -8.80
C THR A 98 -5.35 11.50 -8.21
N ASN A 99 -5.37 10.95 -6.98
CA ASN A 99 -6.52 10.27 -6.38
C ASN A 99 -7.06 9.12 -7.23
N PHE A 100 -6.23 8.53 -8.09
CA PHE A 100 -6.62 7.38 -8.90
C PHE A 100 -6.53 6.10 -8.05
N ILE A 101 -7.64 5.34 -8.01
CA ILE A 101 -7.73 4.07 -7.29
C ILE A 101 -7.84 2.94 -8.31
N TYR A 102 -6.95 1.96 -8.17
CA TYR A 102 -6.99 0.70 -8.88
C TYR A 102 -7.24 -0.45 -7.89
N GLU A 103 -8.18 -1.33 -8.22
CA GLU A 103 -8.51 -2.49 -7.39
C GLU A 103 -8.41 -3.77 -8.23
N THR A 104 -7.82 -4.80 -7.63
CA THR A 104 -7.85 -6.17 -8.14
C THR A 104 -8.01 -7.12 -6.96
N GLY A 105 -8.46 -8.34 -7.20
CA GLY A 105 -8.92 -9.19 -6.11
C GLY A 105 -9.15 -10.64 -6.50
N ASP A 106 -9.86 -11.35 -5.63
CA ASP A 106 -10.21 -12.77 -5.81
C ASP A 106 -11.03 -13.06 -7.08
N TRP A 107 -11.61 -12.02 -7.70
CA TRP A 107 -12.27 -12.08 -9.00
C TRP A 107 -11.33 -12.10 -10.21
N SER A 108 -10.03 -11.84 -10.02
CA SER A 108 -9.02 -11.83 -11.08
C SER A 108 -8.11 -13.06 -10.99
N ASP A 109 -7.98 -13.78 -12.09
CA ASP A 109 -7.00 -14.88 -12.23
C ASP A 109 -5.54 -14.39 -12.13
N ASN A 110 -5.31 -13.08 -12.23
CA ASN A 110 -3.99 -12.46 -12.30
C ASN A 110 -3.80 -11.30 -11.30
N ALA A 111 -4.55 -11.28 -10.20
CA ALA A 111 -4.59 -10.16 -9.26
C ALA A 111 -3.19 -9.65 -8.82
N TYR A 112 -2.30 -10.57 -8.45
CA TYR A 112 -0.93 -10.21 -8.07
C TYR A 112 -0.13 -9.57 -9.20
N LYS A 113 -0.27 -10.09 -10.42
CA LYS A 113 0.43 -9.59 -11.60
C LYS A 113 -0.06 -8.19 -11.98
N GLU A 114 -1.38 -8.02 -12.02
CA GLU A 114 -2.04 -6.73 -12.28
C GLU A 114 -1.61 -5.66 -11.26
N ALA A 115 -1.63 -6.01 -9.97
CA ALA A 115 -1.19 -5.11 -8.91
C ALA A 115 0.30 -4.77 -9.03
N LEU A 116 1.16 -5.72 -9.39
CA LEU A 116 2.60 -5.48 -9.58
C LEU A 116 2.89 -4.58 -10.79
N GLU A 117 2.13 -4.75 -11.88
CA GLU A 117 2.22 -3.88 -13.07
C GLU A 117 1.87 -2.43 -12.75
N PHE A 118 0.85 -2.20 -11.90
CA PHE A 118 0.53 -0.88 -11.39
C PHE A 118 1.72 -0.27 -10.63
N VAL A 119 2.28 -1.02 -9.68
CA VAL A 119 3.41 -0.55 -8.85
C VAL A 119 4.62 -0.22 -9.72
N SER A 120 4.96 -1.09 -10.68
CA SER A 120 6.07 -0.87 -11.61
C SER A 120 5.89 0.41 -12.43
N THR A 121 4.71 0.61 -13.02
CA THR A 121 4.44 1.76 -13.89
C THR A 121 4.51 3.10 -13.14
N HIS A 122 4.11 3.11 -11.87
CA HIS A 122 4.20 4.30 -11.02
C HIS A 122 5.62 4.50 -10.46
N PHE A 123 6.39 3.44 -10.23
CA PHE A 123 7.78 3.56 -9.83
C PHE A 123 8.70 4.02 -10.99
N ASP A 124 8.48 3.55 -12.21
CA ASP A 124 9.34 3.89 -13.36
C ASP A 124 9.32 5.41 -13.65
N LYS A 125 8.17 6.05 -13.48
CA LYS A 125 8.03 7.52 -13.53
C LYS A 125 8.89 8.23 -12.48
N ASP A 126 9.11 7.60 -11.33
CA ASP A 126 9.90 8.10 -10.22
C ASP A 126 11.41 7.94 -10.49
N TYR A 127 11.79 6.79 -11.04
CA TYR A 127 13.17 6.43 -11.36
C TYR A 127 13.72 7.24 -12.54
N ASP A 128 12.97 7.40 -13.63
CA ASP A 128 13.43 8.16 -14.81
C ASP A 128 13.64 9.66 -14.50
N ASN A 129 12.78 10.26 -13.69
CA ASN A 129 12.91 11.68 -13.32
C ASN A 129 14.11 11.96 -12.39
N SER A 130 14.53 10.97 -11.60
CA SER A 130 15.74 11.08 -10.75
C SER A 130 17.05 11.11 -11.54
N ARG A 131 17.04 10.68 -12.81
CA ARG A 131 18.21 10.68 -13.70
C ARG A 131 18.36 11.97 -14.52
N ILE A 132 17.29 12.73 -14.70
CA ILE A 132 17.28 13.98 -15.49
C ILE A 132 17.73 15.19 -14.65
N SER A 133 17.68 15.05 -13.32
CA SER A 133 18.01 16.11 -12.35
C SER A 133 19.41 16.01 -11.73
N GLY A 134 20.24 15.07 -12.22
CA GLY A 134 21.62 14.83 -11.76
C GLY A 134 22.69 15.36 -12.70
#